data_AF-A0A974US11-F1
#
_entry.id   AF-A0A974US11-F1
#
_cell.length_a   1.000
_cell.length_b   1.000
_cell.length_c   1.000
_cell.angle_alpha   90.00
_cell.angle_beta   90.00
_cell.angle_gamma   90.00
#
_symmetry.space_group_name_H-M   'P 1'
#
loop_
_entity.id
_entity.type
_entity.pdbx_description
1 polymer ?
#
loop_
_entity_poly.entity_id
_entity_poly.type
_entity_poly.pdbx_seq_one_letter_code
_entity_poly.pdbx_strand_id
1 'polypeptide(L)'
;MGLSSRPRARLRSAAGLIAATLVGALSITAVGTTPASAATQEGVGLEIKPGQSVEGKPASRNWLGSYLVGGKQVFCVSFQLKAPDTSEKYKPGDELLTKWGEKIPADHAANISYLLLRYGDTKDANVAAALAHLLHSWTAAPRPGHDDLDPNLSKAEIGYDADFHLKALKAKSQAAYDDVAKLTADAETNRGPWTASVTPPKGDQHLGTAATWTITVKNAKGTGVPDVPVKIDAADATLAADSEPADAGQAADATSGSAAGQAAQTETTLKTGADGTISVKLTPTGDQPKLSTSLSAPADRPYVQNPVNTGIQNVVSTGGEKTLTAQGVAAVAKPGEVQVTKKDAKTGKGIGGAALRITGADKKTAATGQDGKPLTGPDGQPVVVTTSGDTGGVTVGNLLAPQDVCVVEVNAPPGYENAFDPKNPPSVCGSLKPGGTLALSLVNTPNEVPHAIPAGDQPVAMAKGAVDTSYSTPGLLGLAALALLGSALVGFAARRASRR
;
A
#
# COMPACT_ATOMS: atom_id res chain seq x y z
N MET A 1 59.38 -0.17 -8.31
CA MET A 1 59.71 -1.37 -9.09
C MET A 1 58.46 -2.23 -9.20
N GLY A 2 58.01 -2.49 -10.44
CA GLY A 2 56.99 -3.48 -10.83
C GLY A 2 55.55 -3.24 -10.37
N LEU A 3 54.50 -3.55 -11.10
CA LEU A 3 54.27 -3.94 -12.49
C LEU A 3 52.75 -4.16 -12.55
N SER A 4 52.00 -3.43 -13.37
CA SER A 4 50.81 -4.00 -14.02
C SER A 4 50.34 -3.14 -15.19
N SER A 5 50.04 -3.86 -16.26
CA SER A 5 49.82 -3.46 -17.63
C SER A 5 48.47 -2.80 -17.88
N ARG A 6 48.50 -1.75 -18.70
CA ARG A 6 47.36 -1.17 -19.45
C ARG A 6 46.96 -2.09 -20.65
N PRO A 7 46.07 -1.68 -21.58
CA PRO A 7 44.63 -1.36 -21.49
C PRO A 7 43.84 -1.97 -22.69
N ARG A 8 42.56 -1.58 -22.83
CA ARG A 8 41.68 -1.49 -24.05
C ARG A 8 40.34 -2.18 -23.81
N ALA A 9 39.19 -1.74 -24.30
CA ALA A 9 38.74 -0.51 -24.94
C ALA A 9 37.20 -0.58 -25.05
N ARG A 10 36.54 0.57 -24.88
CA ARG A 10 35.42 1.14 -25.67
C ARG A 10 34.21 0.25 -26.05
N LEU A 11 33.01 0.72 -25.70
CA LEU A 11 31.83 0.99 -26.55
C LEU A 11 30.64 1.38 -25.63
N ARG A 12 30.31 2.67 -25.43
CA ARG A 12 29.32 3.50 -26.16
C ARG A 12 28.08 2.77 -26.68
N SER A 13 26.90 3.11 -26.13
CA SER A 13 25.60 3.45 -26.76
C SER A 13 24.54 3.52 -25.63
N ALA A 14 23.96 4.66 -25.24
CA ALA A 14 22.95 5.49 -25.91
C ALA A 14 21.54 4.85 -26.00
N ALA A 15 20.61 5.46 -25.25
CA ALA A 15 19.17 5.69 -25.49
C ALA A 15 18.24 4.57 -26.03
N GLY A 16 17.07 4.44 -25.39
CA GLY A 16 15.91 3.75 -25.95
C GLY A 16 14.62 4.12 -25.23
N LEU A 17 13.86 5.02 -25.82
CA LEU A 17 12.52 5.50 -25.45
C LEU A 17 11.45 4.55 -26.04
N ILE A 18 10.32 4.36 -25.33
CA ILE A 18 8.97 3.97 -25.80
C ILE A 18 8.79 2.65 -26.58
N ALA A 19 7.92 1.77 -26.07
CA ALA A 19 6.96 1.02 -26.90
C ALA A 19 5.75 0.56 -26.06
N ALA A 20 4.63 1.28 -26.21
CA ALA A 20 3.29 0.73 -26.07
C ALA A 20 3.02 -0.24 -27.25
N THR A 21 1.98 -1.06 -27.09
CA THR A 21 1.37 -2.01 -28.05
C THR A 21 1.81 -3.47 -27.93
N LEU A 22 0.85 -4.31 -27.52
CA LEU A 22 0.72 -5.69 -27.98
C LEU A 22 -0.75 -6.10 -27.93
N VAL A 23 -1.50 -5.64 -28.96
CA VAL A 23 -2.68 -6.34 -29.46
C VAL A 23 -2.15 -7.35 -30.46
N GLY A 24 -2.04 -8.60 -30.03
CA GLY A 24 -1.66 -9.73 -30.87
C GLY A 24 -2.89 -10.27 -31.60
N ALA A 25 -2.95 -10.03 -32.91
CA ALA A 25 -3.91 -10.61 -33.83
C ALA A 25 -3.75 -12.13 -33.91
N LEU A 26 -4.80 -12.88 -33.59
CA LEU A 26 -4.94 -14.27 -34.02
C LEU A 26 -5.68 -14.31 -35.36
N SER A 27 -4.96 -14.68 -36.41
CA SER A 27 -5.50 -15.00 -37.73
C SER A 27 -6.16 -16.39 -37.69
N ILE A 28 -7.48 -16.44 -37.81
CA ILE A 28 -8.21 -17.70 -38.07
C ILE A 28 -8.46 -17.79 -39.57
N THR A 29 -7.77 -18.73 -40.22
CA THR A 29 -8.14 -19.26 -41.54
C THR A 29 -8.90 -20.57 -41.34
N ALA A 30 -10.23 -20.58 -41.53
CA ALA A 30 -10.97 -21.79 -41.89
C ALA A 30 -12.38 -21.49 -42.45
N VAL A 31 -12.48 -21.64 -43.78
CA VAL A 31 -13.51 -22.36 -44.54
C VAL A 31 -15.01 -22.04 -44.29
N GLY A 32 -15.58 -21.21 -45.16
CA GLY A 32 -16.66 -21.66 -46.04
C GLY A 32 -18.02 -22.07 -45.46
N THR A 33 -18.43 -21.61 -44.28
CA THR A 33 -19.85 -21.56 -43.93
C THR A 33 -20.40 -20.20 -44.34
N THR A 34 -21.47 -20.18 -45.14
CA THR A 34 -22.32 -18.98 -45.24
C THR A 34 -22.63 -18.56 -43.80
N PRO A 35 -22.32 -17.33 -43.37
CA PRO A 35 -22.61 -16.91 -42.01
C PRO A 35 -24.12 -17.09 -41.83
N ALA A 36 -24.52 -17.97 -40.91
CA ALA A 36 -25.89 -17.98 -40.44
C ALA A 36 -26.19 -16.54 -40.07
N SER A 37 -27.19 -15.92 -40.71
CA SER A 37 -27.61 -14.55 -40.37
C SER A 37 -27.85 -14.52 -38.87
N ALA A 38 -26.94 -13.86 -38.15
CA ALA A 38 -27.00 -13.76 -36.72
C ALA A 38 -28.33 -13.10 -36.36
N ALA A 39 -29.15 -13.77 -35.56
CA ALA A 39 -30.40 -13.17 -35.09
C ALA A 39 -30.09 -12.18 -33.95
N THR A 40 -30.97 -11.18 -33.80
CA THR A 40 -31.04 -10.36 -32.59
C THR A 40 -31.25 -11.27 -31.38
N GLN A 41 -30.43 -11.09 -30.34
CA GLN A 41 -30.56 -11.82 -29.09
C GLN A 41 -30.77 -10.83 -27.95
N GLU A 42 -31.96 -10.90 -27.37
CA GLU A 42 -32.30 -10.20 -26.14
C GLU A 42 -31.53 -10.83 -24.98
N GLY A 43 -30.98 -9.98 -24.11
CA GLY A 43 -30.30 -10.38 -22.89
C GLY A 43 -31.27 -10.43 -21.72
N VAL A 44 -30.88 -9.81 -20.61
CA VAL A 44 -31.68 -9.68 -19.39
C VAL A 44 -32.61 -8.47 -19.51
N GLY A 45 -33.89 -8.62 -19.17
CA GLY A 45 -34.90 -7.55 -19.27
C GLY A 45 -36.35 -8.03 -19.22
N LEU A 46 -37.27 -7.12 -19.52
CA LEU A 46 -38.71 -7.37 -19.55
C LEU A 46 -39.33 -6.93 -20.88
N GLU A 47 -40.27 -7.73 -21.34
CA GLU A 47 -41.08 -7.44 -22.52
C GLU A 47 -42.38 -6.71 -22.14
N ILE A 48 -42.65 -5.60 -22.81
CA ILE A 48 -43.87 -4.79 -22.70
C ILE A 48 -44.80 -5.09 -23.88
N LYS A 49 -46.05 -5.47 -23.57
CA LYS A 49 -47.12 -5.80 -24.54
C LYS A 49 -48.44 -5.13 -24.16
N PRO A 50 -49.11 -4.41 -25.09
CA PRO A 50 -48.58 -3.96 -26.37
C PRO A 50 -47.40 -2.98 -26.17
N GLY A 51 -46.55 -2.83 -27.18
CA GLY A 51 -45.54 -1.78 -27.17
C GLY A 51 -46.12 -0.40 -27.50
N GLN A 52 -45.32 0.65 -27.39
CA GLN A 52 -45.65 2.00 -27.84
C GLN A 52 -45.92 1.98 -29.35
N SER A 53 -47.07 2.53 -29.74
CA SER A 53 -47.49 2.64 -31.13
C SER A 53 -46.49 3.46 -31.95
N VAL A 54 -46.26 3.04 -33.19
CA VAL A 54 -45.35 3.67 -34.16
C VAL A 54 -45.83 3.32 -35.58
N GLU A 55 -45.58 4.17 -36.57
CA GLU A 55 -46.03 3.97 -37.97
C GLU A 55 -47.54 3.69 -38.10
N GLY A 56 -48.35 4.36 -37.27
CA GLY A 56 -49.81 4.31 -37.25
C GLY A 56 -50.38 2.99 -36.73
N LYS A 57 -49.56 2.16 -36.06
CA LYS A 57 -49.95 0.82 -35.59
C LYS A 57 -49.44 0.57 -34.17
N PRO A 58 -50.20 -0.15 -33.32
CA PRO A 58 -49.67 -0.64 -32.06
C PRO A 58 -48.46 -1.54 -32.30
N ALA A 59 -47.33 -1.25 -31.66
CA ALA A 59 -46.20 -2.16 -31.71
C ALA A 59 -46.59 -3.47 -31.00
N SER A 60 -46.24 -4.60 -31.60
CA SER A 60 -46.56 -5.91 -31.01
C SER A 60 -45.88 -6.12 -29.65
N ARG A 61 -44.72 -5.48 -29.45
CA ARG A 61 -43.98 -5.44 -28.18
C ARG A 61 -42.91 -4.34 -28.16
N ASN A 62 -42.46 -3.95 -26.98
CA ASN A 62 -41.16 -3.33 -26.74
C ASN A 62 -40.33 -4.16 -25.77
N TRP A 63 -39.05 -4.33 -26.04
CA TRP A 63 -38.10 -4.94 -25.10
C TRP A 63 -37.42 -3.85 -24.27
N LEU A 64 -37.57 -3.93 -22.95
CA LEU A 64 -36.86 -3.09 -21.99
C LEU A 64 -35.80 -3.94 -21.31
N GLY A 65 -34.56 -3.82 -21.77
CA GLY A 65 -33.45 -4.58 -21.22
C GLY A 65 -32.20 -4.46 -22.06
N SER A 66 -31.31 -5.41 -21.85
CA SER A 66 -30.06 -5.54 -22.59
C SER A 66 -30.20 -6.43 -23.81
N TYR A 67 -29.18 -6.38 -24.67
CA TYR A 67 -28.97 -7.24 -25.83
C TYR A 67 -27.58 -7.89 -25.72
N LEU A 68 -27.40 -9.02 -26.39
CA LEU A 68 -26.11 -9.70 -26.47
C LEU A 68 -25.46 -9.44 -27.82
N VAL A 69 -24.31 -8.76 -27.81
CA VAL A 69 -23.51 -8.44 -29.01
C VAL A 69 -22.08 -8.89 -28.79
N GLY A 70 -21.58 -9.79 -29.64
CA GLY A 70 -20.25 -10.37 -29.47
C GLY A 70 -20.04 -11.06 -28.12
N GLY A 71 -21.10 -11.64 -27.54
CA GLY A 71 -21.08 -12.25 -26.21
C GLY A 71 -21.08 -11.25 -25.05
N LYS A 72 -21.24 -9.95 -25.30
CA LYS A 72 -21.28 -8.89 -24.28
C LYS A 72 -22.68 -8.31 -24.15
N GLN A 73 -23.04 -7.96 -22.91
CA GLN A 73 -24.26 -7.25 -22.59
C GLN A 73 -24.15 -5.79 -23.03
N VAL A 74 -25.13 -5.31 -23.79
CA VAL A 74 -25.23 -3.92 -24.24
C VAL A 74 -26.66 -3.40 -24.07
N PHE A 75 -26.82 -2.10 -23.87
CA PHE A 75 -28.12 -1.42 -23.86
C PHE A 75 -28.22 -0.52 -25.09
N CYS A 76 -29.36 -0.56 -25.76
CA CYS A 76 -29.60 0.36 -26.85
C CYS A 76 -30.02 1.73 -26.32
N VAL A 77 -29.61 2.80 -27.01
CA VAL A 77 -29.87 4.20 -26.60
C VAL A 77 -30.59 5.00 -27.68
N SER A 78 -31.03 4.35 -28.76
CA SER A 78 -31.70 4.99 -29.89
C SER A 78 -33.07 4.34 -30.12
N PHE A 79 -34.00 4.60 -29.19
CA PHE A 79 -35.31 3.93 -29.11
C PHE A 79 -35.96 3.71 -30.48
N GLN A 80 -36.53 2.52 -30.69
CA GLN A 80 -37.25 2.06 -31.90
C GLN A 80 -36.43 1.86 -33.18
N LEU A 81 -35.13 2.18 -33.25
CA LEU A 81 -34.31 1.71 -34.39
C LEU A 81 -34.07 0.19 -34.29
N LYS A 82 -33.51 -0.41 -35.35
CA LYS A 82 -33.26 -1.86 -35.38
C LYS A 82 -32.31 -2.26 -34.25
N ALA A 83 -32.72 -3.23 -33.43
CA ALA A 83 -31.85 -3.82 -32.41
C ALA A 83 -30.64 -4.52 -33.05
N PRO A 84 -29.49 -4.59 -32.37
CA PRO A 84 -28.32 -5.26 -32.91
C PRO A 84 -28.49 -6.77 -33.00
N ASP A 85 -27.93 -7.34 -34.06
CA ASP A 85 -27.74 -8.77 -34.18
C ASP A 85 -26.52 -9.21 -33.35
N THR A 86 -26.45 -10.49 -32.95
CA THR A 86 -25.38 -10.99 -32.08
C THR A 86 -23.97 -10.85 -32.65
N SER A 87 -23.84 -10.79 -33.98
CA SER A 87 -22.57 -10.56 -34.68
C SER A 87 -22.39 -9.12 -35.16
N GLU A 88 -23.23 -8.17 -34.71
CA GLU A 88 -23.11 -6.78 -35.14
C GLU A 88 -21.76 -6.20 -34.74
N LYS A 89 -21.13 -5.51 -35.67
CA LYS A 89 -19.82 -4.91 -35.46
C LYS A 89 -20.01 -3.46 -35.03
N TYR A 90 -19.36 -3.12 -33.93
CA TYR A 90 -19.38 -1.79 -33.38
C TYR A 90 -17.98 -1.17 -33.42
N LYS A 91 -17.92 0.14 -33.62
CA LYS A 91 -16.71 0.96 -33.45
C LYS A 91 -16.91 1.92 -32.28
N PRO A 92 -15.83 2.32 -31.58
CA PRO A 92 -15.90 3.41 -30.61
C PRO A 92 -16.56 4.64 -31.26
N GLY A 93 -17.55 5.21 -30.59
CA GLY A 93 -18.23 6.43 -30.97
C GLY A 93 -17.80 7.61 -30.09
N ASP A 94 -18.43 8.75 -30.36
CA ASP A 94 -18.27 9.96 -29.56
C ASP A 94 -19.11 9.89 -28.27
N GLU A 95 -19.12 11.02 -27.55
CA GLU A 95 -20.01 11.26 -26.41
C GLU A 95 -21.46 10.87 -26.75
N LEU A 96 -22.15 10.25 -25.79
CA LEU A 96 -23.57 9.94 -25.91
C LEU A 96 -24.40 11.23 -25.99
N LEU A 97 -25.10 11.34 -27.10
CA LEU A 97 -26.07 12.39 -27.37
C LEU A 97 -27.49 11.83 -27.22
N THR A 98 -28.47 12.72 -27.18
CA THR A 98 -29.86 12.33 -27.38
C THR A 98 -30.04 11.76 -28.79
N LYS A 99 -31.13 11.04 -29.01
CA LYS A 99 -31.58 10.54 -30.31
C LYS A 99 -31.67 11.65 -31.35
N TRP A 100 -31.87 12.89 -30.89
CA TRP A 100 -31.99 14.09 -31.71
C TRP A 100 -30.64 14.75 -32.04
N GLY A 101 -29.52 14.19 -31.55
CA GLY A 101 -28.18 14.73 -31.76
C GLY A 101 -27.80 15.86 -30.80
N GLU A 102 -28.56 16.06 -29.73
CA GLU A 102 -28.30 17.10 -28.73
C GLU A 102 -27.47 16.56 -27.57
N LYS A 103 -26.72 17.44 -26.89
CA LYS A 103 -26.01 17.05 -25.68
C LYS A 103 -27.00 16.71 -24.56
N ILE A 104 -26.80 15.56 -23.94
CA ILE A 104 -27.56 15.17 -22.74
C ILE A 104 -27.20 16.15 -21.60
N PRO A 105 -28.18 16.59 -20.79
CA PRO A 105 -27.90 17.36 -19.57
C PRO A 105 -26.81 16.70 -18.71
N ALA A 106 -25.92 17.50 -18.13
CA ALA A 106 -24.70 16.98 -17.49
C ALA A 106 -25.00 16.04 -16.30
N ASP A 107 -26.04 16.33 -15.55
CA ASP A 107 -26.55 15.51 -14.46
C ASP A 107 -27.12 14.17 -14.96
N HIS A 108 -27.88 14.16 -16.06
CA HIS A 108 -28.34 12.92 -16.69
C HIS A 108 -27.18 12.10 -17.26
N ALA A 109 -26.21 12.73 -17.91
CA ALA A 109 -25.01 12.04 -18.41
C ALA A 109 -24.20 11.40 -17.27
N ALA A 110 -24.08 12.10 -16.14
CA ALA A 110 -23.42 11.57 -14.94
C ALA A 110 -24.23 10.41 -14.31
N ASN A 111 -25.57 10.50 -14.27
CA ASN A 111 -26.44 9.42 -13.83
C ASN A 111 -26.26 8.17 -14.73
N ILE A 112 -26.28 8.34 -16.05
CA ILE A 112 -26.07 7.24 -17.01
C ILE A 112 -24.71 6.56 -16.78
N SER A 113 -23.63 7.34 -16.65
CA SER A 113 -22.28 6.79 -16.45
C SER A 113 -22.20 5.98 -15.15
N TYR A 114 -22.78 6.49 -14.07
CA TYR A 114 -22.87 5.78 -12.80
C TYR A 114 -23.68 4.49 -12.92
N LEU A 115 -24.87 4.55 -13.51
CA LEU A 115 -25.75 3.40 -13.63
C LEU A 115 -25.15 2.30 -14.53
N LEU A 116 -24.44 2.66 -15.60
CA LEU A 116 -23.74 1.69 -16.44
C LEU A 116 -22.58 1.02 -15.71
N LEU A 117 -21.80 1.76 -14.91
CA LEU A 117 -20.75 1.19 -14.06
C LEU A 117 -21.33 0.21 -13.02
N ARG A 118 -22.46 0.56 -12.39
CA ARG A 118 -23.00 -0.20 -11.26
C ARG A 118 -23.94 -1.34 -11.63
N TYR A 119 -24.70 -1.16 -12.69
CA TYR A 119 -25.83 -2.02 -13.06
C TYR A 119 -25.77 -2.50 -14.51
N GLY A 120 -24.79 -2.05 -15.31
CA GLY A 120 -24.68 -2.41 -16.73
C GLY A 120 -24.47 -3.90 -16.98
N ASP A 121 -23.91 -4.63 -16.01
CA ASP A 121 -23.66 -6.07 -16.07
C ASP A 121 -24.69 -6.91 -15.29
N THR A 122 -25.75 -6.27 -14.76
CA THR A 122 -26.77 -6.93 -13.94
C THR A 122 -27.35 -8.19 -14.60
N LYS A 123 -27.65 -9.18 -13.77
CA LYS A 123 -28.34 -10.42 -14.15
C LYS A 123 -29.80 -10.43 -13.72
N ASP A 124 -30.26 -9.38 -13.03
CA ASP A 124 -31.64 -9.21 -12.62
C ASP A 124 -32.46 -8.55 -13.73
N ALA A 125 -33.57 -9.19 -14.12
CA ALA A 125 -34.45 -8.74 -15.20
C ALA A 125 -35.17 -7.40 -14.88
N ASN A 126 -35.53 -7.17 -13.62
CA ASN A 126 -36.19 -5.94 -13.19
C ASN A 126 -35.21 -4.78 -13.22
N VAL A 127 -33.99 -4.97 -12.68
CA VAL A 127 -32.94 -3.95 -12.70
C VAL A 127 -32.54 -3.61 -14.14
N ALA A 128 -32.39 -4.61 -15.02
CA ALA A 128 -32.06 -4.36 -16.42
C ALA A 128 -33.18 -3.59 -17.15
N ALA A 129 -34.45 -3.91 -16.87
CA ALA A 129 -35.59 -3.21 -17.47
C ALA A 129 -35.72 -1.77 -16.95
N ALA A 130 -35.52 -1.55 -15.65
CA ALA A 130 -35.48 -0.22 -15.04
C ALA A 130 -34.33 0.63 -15.60
N LEU A 131 -33.14 0.04 -15.74
CA LEU A 131 -31.99 0.69 -16.37
C LEU A 131 -32.29 1.07 -17.82
N ALA A 132 -32.79 0.14 -18.64
CA ALA A 132 -33.14 0.43 -20.03
C ALA A 132 -34.20 1.53 -20.14
N HIS A 133 -35.20 1.53 -19.25
CA HIS A 133 -36.21 2.58 -19.18
C HIS A 133 -35.59 3.96 -18.91
N LEU A 134 -34.71 4.07 -17.91
CA LEU A 134 -34.03 5.32 -17.57
C LEU A 134 -33.14 5.80 -18.72
N LEU A 135 -32.35 4.91 -19.32
CA LEU A 135 -31.53 5.22 -20.49
C LEU A 135 -32.38 5.80 -21.62
N HIS A 136 -33.49 5.16 -21.98
CA HIS A 136 -34.39 5.67 -23.02
C HIS A 136 -35.09 6.98 -22.64
N SER A 137 -35.47 7.15 -21.37
CA SER A 137 -36.09 8.42 -20.92
C SER A 137 -35.15 9.61 -21.00
N TRP A 138 -33.83 9.42 -20.92
CA TRP A 138 -32.86 10.51 -21.06
C TRP A 138 -32.31 10.66 -22.47
N THR A 139 -32.20 9.55 -23.21
CA THR A 139 -31.60 9.54 -24.55
C THR A 139 -32.63 9.78 -25.65
N ALA A 140 -33.91 9.50 -25.44
CA ALA A 140 -34.94 9.62 -26.47
C ALA A 140 -36.21 10.33 -25.98
N ALA A 141 -36.12 11.19 -24.96
CA ALA A 141 -37.24 12.01 -24.51
C ALA A 141 -37.85 12.84 -25.66
N PRO A 142 -39.17 13.05 -25.69
CA PRO A 142 -39.79 13.98 -26.63
C PRO A 142 -39.26 15.39 -26.43
N ARG A 143 -39.00 16.11 -27.52
CA ARG A 143 -38.48 17.48 -27.46
C ARG A 143 -39.58 18.47 -27.07
N PRO A 144 -39.26 19.52 -26.29
CA PRO A 144 -40.22 20.59 -26.00
C PRO A 144 -40.77 21.23 -27.28
N GLY A 145 -42.10 21.25 -27.43
CA GLY A 145 -42.77 21.86 -28.59
C GLY A 145 -42.84 20.99 -29.84
N HIS A 146 -42.41 19.72 -29.77
CA HIS A 146 -42.53 18.74 -30.84
C HIS A 146 -43.55 17.66 -30.48
N ASP A 147 -44.27 17.15 -31.48
CA ASP A 147 -45.19 16.01 -31.31
C ASP A 147 -44.45 14.68 -31.52
N ASP A 148 -43.31 14.52 -30.85
CA ASP A 148 -42.45 13.33 -31.02
C ASP A 148 -43.12 12.05 -30.52
N LEU A 149 -44.31 12.12 -29.91
CA LEU A 149 -45.09 10.95 -29.47
C LEU A 149 -46.26 10.61 -30.41
N ASP A 150 -46.44 11.32 -31.54
CA ASP A 150 -47.46 10.97 -32.53
C ASP A 150 -47.23 9.53 -33.02
N PRO A 151 -48.21 8.61 -32.83
CA PRO A 151 -48.07 7.22 -33.21
C PRO A 151 -47.89 7.01 -34.72
N ASN A 152 -48.16 8.01 -35.57
CA ASN A 152 -47.96 7.94 -37.02
C ASN A 152 -46.52 8.21 -37.45
N LEU A 153 -45.65 8.67 -36.55
CA LEU A 153 -44.25 8.93 -36.84
C LEU A 153 -43.48 7.64 -37.17
N SER A 154 -42.42 7.80 -37.96
CA SER A 154 -41.49 6.71 -38.23
C SER A 154 -40.67 6.35 -36.99
N LYS A 155 -40.04 5.17 -37.00
CA LYS A 155 -39.11 4.75 -35.94
C LYS A 155 -37.94 5.71 -35.72
N ALA A 156 -37.53 6.44 -36.75
CA ALA A 156 -36.46 7.43 -36.64
C ALA A 156 -36.92 8.72 -35.94
N GLU A 157 -38.20 9.05 -36.06
CA GLU A 157 -38.78 10.32 -35.60
C GLU A 157 -39.51 10.20 -34.26
N ILE A 158 -39.95 9.00 -33.88
CA ILE A 158 -40.71 8.79 -32.64
C ILE A 158 -39.79 8.85 -31.39
N GLY A 159 -40.21 9.61 -30.39
CA GLY A 159 -39.63 9.68 -29.06
C GLY A 159 -40.10 8.54 -28.16
N TYR A 160 -39.42 8.39 -27.03
CA TYR A 160 -39.76 7.43 -26.00
C TYR A 160 -40.81 8.00 -25.04
N ASP A 161 -41.99 7.37 -24.97
CA ASP A 161 -43.02 7.73 -24.01
C ASP A 161 -42.69 7.10 -22.64
N ALA A 162 -41.99 7.88 -21.80
CA ALA A 162 -41.57 7.42 -20.48
C ALA A 162 -42.77 7.07 -19.58
N ASP A 163 -43.85 7.86 -19.60
CA ASP A 163 -45.02 7.62 -18.74
C ASP A 163 -45.76 6.34 -19.14
N PHE A 164 -45.92 6.10 -20.44
CA PHE A 164 -46.48 4.85 -20.94
C PHE A 164 -45.65 3.65 -20.47
N HIS A 165 -44.33 3.68 -20.70
CA HIS A 165 -43.46 2.56 -20.35
C HIS A 165 -43.36 2.35 -18.84
N LEU A 166 -43.38 3.40 -18.03
CA LEU A 166 -43.35 3.28 -16.57
C LEU A 166 -44.64 2.64 -16.03
N LYS A 167 -45.81 3.05 -16.54
CA LYS A 167 -47.10 2.42 -16.20
C LYS A 167 -47.15 0.96 -16.65
N ALA A 168 -46.65 0.68 -17.85
CA ALA A 168 -46.59 -0.68 -18.38
C ALA A 168 -45.61 -1.56 -17.58
N LEU A 169 -44.46 -1.03 -17.18
CA LEU A 169 -43.53 -1.70 -16.26
C LEU A 169 -44.21 -2.02 -14.93
N LYS A 170 -44.93 -1.08 -14.32
CA LYS A 170 -45.67 -1.31 -13.08
C LYS A 170 -46.69 -2.44 -13.21
N ALA A 171 -47.45 -2.44 -14.31
CA ALA A 171 -48.42 -3.49 -14.59
C ALA A 171 -47.75 -4.86 -14.82
N LYS A 172 -46.52 -4.88 -15.36
CA LYS A 172 -45.75 -6.08 -15.67
C LYS A 172 -45.01 -6.64 -14.46
N SER A 173 -44.37 -5.78 -13.67
CA SER A 173 -43.55 -6.09 -12.52
C SER A 173 -43.45 -4.88 -11.60
N GLN A 174 -44.05 -4.98 -10.41
CA GLN A 174 -43.94 -3.95 -9.38
C GLN A 174 -42.46 -3.73 -8.98
N ALA A 175 -41.65 -4.78 -8.94
CA ALA A 175 -40.23 -4.69 -8.62
C ALA A 175 -39.45 -3.85 -9.65
N ALA A 176 -39.73 -4.01 -10.95
CA ALA A 176 -39.07 -3.20 -11.98
C ALA A 176 -39.48 -1.72 -11.89
N TYR A 177 -40.75 -1.44 -11.56
CA TYR A 177 -41.21 -0.08 -11.30
C TYR A 177 -40.52 0.54 -10.07
N ASP A 178 -40.39 -0.21 -8.98
CA ASP A 178 -39.71 0.25 -7.77
C ASP A 178 -38.21 0.47 -8.03
N ASP A 179 -37.59 -0.40 -8.83
CA ASP A 179 -36.19 -0.27 -9.24
C ASP A 179 -35.93 0.99 -10.07
N VAL A 180 -36.89 1.50 -10.86
CA VAL A 180 -36.72 2.81 -11.54
C VAL A 180 -36.47 3.92 -10.54
N ALA A 181 -37.27 3.98 -9.46
CA ALA A 181 -37.12 4.99 -8.42
C ALA A 181 -35.82 4.79 -7.63
N LYS A 182 -35.49 3.54 -7.29
CA LYS A 182 -34.27 3.17 -6.57
C LYS A 182 -33.00 3.55 -7.35
N LEU A 183 -32.91 3.17 -8.62
CA LEU A 183 -31.75 3.47 -9.49
C LEU A 183 -31.61 4.98 -9.69
N THR A 184 -32.72 5.70 -9.84
CA THR A 184 -32.70 7.17 -9.94
C THR A 184 -32.09 7.79 -8.68
N ALA A 185 -32.62 7.43 -7.51
CA ALA A 185 -32.13 7.97 -6.23
C ALA A 185 -30.65 7.61 -5.97
N ASP A 186 -30.26 6.38 -6.30
CA ASP A 186 -28.87 5.93 -6.15
C ASP A 186 -27.92 6.71 -7.08
N ALA A 187 -28.29 6.91 -8.34
CA ALA A 187 -27.52 7.72 -9.29
C ALA A 187 -27.39 9.18 -8.83
N GLU A 188 -28.48 9.80 -8.40
CA GLU A 188 -28.44 11.20 -7.92
C GLU A 188 -27.58 11.39 -6.66
N THR A 189 -27.51 10.34 -5.84
CA THR A 189 -26.69 10.28 -4.64
C THR A 189 -25.22 10.08 -5.00
N ASN A 190 -24.92 9.16 -5.91
CA ASN A 190 -23.58 8.62 -6.10
C ASN A 190 -22.91 8.97 -7.44
N ARG A 191 -23.53 9.78 -8.31
CA ARG A 191 -22.95 10.14 -9.62
C ARG A 191 -21.59 10.83 -9.54
N GLY A 192 -20.82 10.68 -10.63
CA GLY A 192 -19.51 11.30 -10.82
C GLY A 192 -19.55 12.82 -11.01
N PRO A 193 -18.36 13.45 -11.16
CA PRO A 193 -17.04 12.81 -11.14
C PRO A 193 -16.65 12.29 -9.75
N TRP A 194 -16.04 11.12 -9.71
CA TRP A 194 -15.46 10.59 -8.47
C TRP A 194 -14.02 11.04 -8.30
N THR A 195 -13.58 11.07 -7.05
CA THR A 195 -12.19 11.25 -6.65
C THR A 195 -11.75 10.12 -5.74
N ALA A 196 -10.47 9.75 -5.82
CA ALA A 196 -9.85 8.77 -4.94
C ALA A 196 -8.61 9.39 -4.30
N SER A 197 -8.37 9.10 -3.03
CA SER A 197 -7.18 9.56 -2.30
C SER A 197 -6.70 8.50 -1.32
N VAL A 198 -5.39 8.50 -1.06
CA VAL A 198 -4.76 7.68 -0.02
C VAL A 198 -4.11 8.61 0.99
N THR A 199 -4.50 8.49 2.25
CA THR A 199 -4.00 9.27 3.36
C THR A 199 -3.12 8.38 4.24
N PRO A 200 -1.81 8.67 4.34
CA PRO A 200 -0.94 8.00 5.29
C PRO A 200 -1.35 8.28 6.74
N PRO A 201 -0.95 7.43 7.69
CA PRO A 201 -1.14 7.66 9.12
C PRO A 201 -0.53 8.98 9.57
N LYS A 202 -1.12 9.56 10.62
CA LYS A 202 -0.54 10.72 11.30
C LYS A 202 0.61 10.25 12.20
N GLY A 203 1.74 10.96 12.13
CA GLY A 203 2.92 10.67 12.94
C GLY A 203 3.99 9.89 12.20
N ASP A 204 5.09 9.65 12.89
CA ASP A 204 6.25 8.95 12.33
C ASP A 204 5.93 7.48 12.06
N GLN A 205 6.47 6.94 10.97
CA GLN A 205 6.39 5.52 10.65
C GLN A 205 7.69 4.83 11.06
N HIS A 206 7.61 3.57 11.46
CA HIS A 206 8.77 2.78 11.89
C HIS A 206 8.77 1.42 11.18
N LEU A 207 9.96 0.89 10.89
CA LEU A 207 10.10 -0.44 10.31
C LEU A 207 9.46 -1.48 11.24
N GLY A 208 8.72 -2.42 10.65
CA GLY A 208 8.06 -3.50 11.41
C GLY A 208 6.89 -3.07 12.29
N THR A 209 6.56 -1.77 12.35
CA THR A 209 5.41 -1.27 13.13
C THR A 209 4.24 -0.97 12.20
N ALA A 210 3.16 -1.72 12.35
CA ALA A 210 1.94 -1.51 11.58
C ALA A 210 1.30 -0.15 11.89
N ALA A 211 0.80 0.53 10.87
CA ALA A 211 0.02 1.75 11.02
C ALA A 211 -1.17 1.77 10.06
N THR A 212 -2.24 2.48 10.45
CA THR A 212 -3.47 2.55 9.67
C THR A 212 -3.39 3.63 8.60
N TRP A 213 -3.57 3.21 7.35
CA TRP A 213 -3.72 4.06 6.18
C TRP A 213 -5.19 4.12 5.78
N THR A 214 -5.64 5.27 5.29
CA THR A 214 -7.03 5.48 4.89
C THR A 214 -7.12 5.74 3.40
N ILE A 215 -7.88 4.92 2.69
CA ILE A 215 -8.28 5.16 1.30
C ILE A 215 -9.68 5.77 1.33
N THR A 216 -9.94 6.75 0.47
CA THR A 216 -11.22 7.44 0.42
C THR A 216 -11.66 7.63 -1.02
N VAL A 217 -12.93 7.30 -1.30
CA VAL A 217 -13.60 7.53 -2.58
C VAL A 217 -14.78 8.44 -2.36
N LYS A 218 -14.81 9.58 -3.07
CA LYS A 218 -15.87 10.59 -2.94
C LYS A 218 -16.52 10.89 -4.27
N ASN A 219 -17.82 11.16 -4.25
CA ASN A 219 -18.60 11.64 -5.39
C ASN A 219 -18.36 13.15 -5.65
N ALA A 220 -19.08 13.69 -6.64
CA ALA A 220 -19.00 15.10 -7.02
C ALA A 220 -19.40 16.09 -5.91
N LYS A 221 -20.19 15.64 -4.93
CA LYS A 221 -20.63 16.43 -3.77
C LYS A 221 -19.67 16.31 -2.58
N GLY A 222 -18.59 15.55 -2.71
CA GLY A 222 -17.62 15.28 -1.63
C GLY A 222 -18.10 14.24 -0.61
N THR A 223 -19.24 13.57 -0.86
CA THR A 223 -19.77 12.48 -0.03
C THR A 223 -19.09 11.18 -0.41
N GLY A 224 -18.87 10.31 0.58
CA GLY A 224 -18.32 8.98 0.36
C GLY A 224 -19.20 8.10 -0.53
N VAL A 225 -18.57 7.28 -1.38
CA VAL A 225 -19.28 6.32 -2.22
C VAL A 225 -19.09 4.90 -1.68
N PRO A 226 -20.16 4.21 -1.28
CA PRO A 226 -20.06 2.88 -0.68
C PRO A 226 -19.81 1.79 -1.72
N ASP A 227 -19.39 0.60 -1.28
CA ASP A 227 -19.33 -0.61 -2.11
C ASP A 227 -18.50 -0.49 -3.39
N VAL A 228 -17.51 0.41 -3.43
CA VAL A 228 -16.61 0.57 -4.58
C VAL A 228 -15.46 -0.42 -4.41
N PRO A 229 -15.28 -1.38 -5.32
CA PRO A 229 -14.12 -2.27 -5.29
C PRO A 229 -12.85 -1.49 -5.63
N VAL A 230 -11.89 -1.50 -4.72
CA VAL A 230 -10.60 -0.84 -4.84
C VAL A 230 -9.50 -1.89 -4.80
N LYS A 231 -8.75 -2.00 -5.89
CA LYS A 231 -7.50 -2.76 -5.92
C LYS A 231 -6.42 -1.96 -5.18
N ILE A 232 -5.72 -2.61 -4.27
CA ILE A 232 -4.72 -2.03 -3.37
C ILE A 232 -3.40 -2.76 -3.57
N ASP A 233 -2.32 -2.01 -3.73
CA ASP A 233 -0.96 -2.51 -3.92
C ASP A 233 0.01 -1.78 -2.97
N ALA A 234 0.77 -2.55 -2.19
CA ALA A 234 1.73 -2.08 -1.21
C ALA A 234 3.17 -2.35 -1.68
N ALA A 235 3.99 -1.30 -1.69
CA ALA A 235 5.42 -1.37 -1.94
C ALA A 235 6.20 -0.91 -0.70
N ASP A 236 7.36 -1.54 -0.45
CA ASP A 236 8.17 -1.36 0.76
C ASP A 236 7.37 -1.52 2.06
N ALA A 237 6.32 -2.33 1.99
CA ALA A 237 5.47 -2.64 3.12
C ALA A 237 4.65 -3.91 2.88
N THR A 238 4.02 -4.40 3.94
CA THR A 238 3.11 -5.53 3.91
C THR A 238 1.74 -5.14 4.45
N LEU A 239 0.69 -5.68 3.83
CA LEU A 239 -0.69 -5.52 4.30
C LEU A 239 -1.00 -6.58 5.35
N ALA A 240 -1.68 -6.16 6.43
CA ALA A 240 -2.17 -7.09 7.43
C ALA A 240 -3.39 -7.86 6.92
N ALA A 241 -3.51 -9.13 7.30
CA ALA A 241 -4.61 -10.02 6.87
C ALA A 241 -5.99 -9.61 7.43
N ASP A 242 -6.03 -8.78 8.48
CA ASP A 242 -7.23 -8.26 9.15
C ASP A 242 -7.69 -6.89 8.63
N SER A 243 -7.30 -6.53 7.39
CA SER A 243 -7.73 -5.27 6.77
C SER A 243 -9.23 -5.30 6.45
N GLU A 244 -10.04 -4.86 7.41
CA GLU A 244 -11.51 -4.77 7.34
C GLU A 244 -11.97 -3.42 6.75
N PRO A 245 -13.13 -3.36 6.08
CA PRO A 245 -13.79 -2.09 5.78
C PRO A 245 -14.08 -1.31 7.08
N ALA A 246 -13.92 0.01 7.05
CA ALA A 246 -13.95 0.85 8.26
C ALA A 246 -15.29 0.88 9.03
N ASP A 247 -16.34 0.25 8.52
CA ASP A 247 -17.68 0.27 9.14
C ASP A 247 -18.57 -0.93 8.72
N ALA A 248 -18.02 -2.15 8.67
CA ALA A 248 -18.79 -3.34 8.28
C ALA A 248 -19.60 -3.93 9.46
N GLY A 249 -20.69 -3.25 9.82
CA GLY A 249 -21.83 -3.92 10.42
C GLY A 249 -22.51 -4.85 9.40
N GLN A 250 -22.10 -6.12 9.41
CA GLN A 250 -22.74 -7.29 8.74
C GLN A 250 -22.53 -7.55 7.22
N ALA A 251 -21.94 -8.74 7.01
CA ALA A 251 -22.20 -9.77 5.99
C ALA A 251 -21.94 -9.46 4.50
N ALA A 252 -20.69 -9.68 4.09
CA ALA A 252 -20.39 -10.25 2.78
C ALA A 252 -19.59 -11.55 2.97
N ASP A 253 -19.91 -12.54 2.15
CA ASP A 253 -19.47 -13.94 2.16
C ASP A 253 -17.92 -14.07 2.12
N ALA A 254 -17.29 -13.95 3.29
CA ALA A 254 -15.88 -14.25 3.48
C ALA A 254 -15.75 -15.76 3.62
N THR A 255 -15.22 -16.40 2.58
CA THR A 255 -14.83 -17.81 2.60
C THR A 255 -13.93 -18.05 3.81
N SER A 256 -14.47 -18.67 4.84
CA SER A 256 -13.79 -18.94 6.11
C SER A 256 -12.74 -20.03 5.90
N GLY A 257 -11.47 -19.64 6.03
CA GLY A 257 -10.33 -20.55 5.93
C GLY A 257 -9.17 -20.10 6.82
N SER A 258 -9.12 -20.65 8.04
CA SER A 258 -7.98 -20.78 8.96
C SER A 258 -7.02 -19.61 9.17
N ALA A 259 -7.09 -19.02 10.37
CA ALA A 259 -6.15 -18.05 10.95
C ALA A 259 -4.80 -18.67 11.38
N ALA A 260 -4.13 -19.40 10.50
CA ALA A 260 -2.78 -19.89 10.73
C ALA A 260 -1.89 -19.66 9.50
N GLY A 261 -1.02 -18.65 9.58
CA GLY A 261 0.14 -18.51 8.71
C GLY A 261 -0.10 -17.96 7.30
N GLN A 262 -1.06 -17.06 7.11
CA GLN A 262 -1.18 -16.36 5.82
C GLN A 262 0.03 -15.44 5.61
N ALA A 263 0.75 -15.70 4.51
CA ALA A 263 1.87 -14.87 4.09
C ALA A 263 1.43 -13.41 3.94
N ALA A 264 2.33 -12.50 4.32
CA ALA A 264 2.16 -11.08 4.10
C ALA A 264 1.74 -10.79 2.66
N GLN A 265 0.59 -10.13 2.48
CA GLN A 265 0.08 -9.78 1.16
C GLN A 265 0.63 -8.41 0.75
N THR A 266 0.99 -8.27 -0.52
CA THR A 266 1.33 -6.98 -1.13
C THR A 266 0.17 -6.45 -1.96
N GLU A 267 -0.80 -7.28 -2.32
CA GLU A 267 -1.94 -6.90 -3.15
C GLU A 267 -3.25 -7.48 -2.60
N THR A 268 -4.33 -6.70 -2.65
CA THR A 268 -5.68 -7.15 -2.32
C THR A 268 -6.74 -6.29 -3.03
N THR A 269 -8.01 -6.71 -2.98
CA THR A 269 -9.14 -5.89 -3.41
C THR A 269 -10.15 -5.79 -2.29
N LEU A 270 -10.43 -4.57 -1.84
CA LEU A 270 -11.39 -4.29 -0.76
C LEU A 270 -12.49 -3.36 -1.27
N LYS A 271 -13.67 -3.42 -0.65
CA LYS A 271 -14.77 -2.50 -0.96
C LYS A 271 -14.79 -1.35 0.04
N THR A 272 -15.13 -0.14 -0.43
CA THR A 272 -15.39 0.99 0.47
C THR A 272 -16.57 0.72 1.40
N GLY A 273 -16.47 1.18 2.64
CA GLY A 273 -17.56 1.17 3.61
C GLY A 273 -18.65 2.19 3.27
N ALA A 274 -19.68 2.28 4.11
CA ALA A 274 -20.83 3.17 3.92
C ALA A 274 -20.44 4.65 3.73
N ASP A 275 -19.32 5.06 4.33
CA ASP A 275 -18.76 6.42 4.28
C ASP A 275 -17.75 6.64 3.12
N GLY A 276 -17.61 5.67 2.23
CA GLY A 276 -16.67 5.72 1.12
C GLY A 276 -15.20 5.50 1.50
N THR A 277 -14.90 4.95 2.68
CA THR A 277 -13.52 4.73 3.13
C THR A 277 -13.12 3.26 3.25
N ILE A 278 -11.82 3.00 3.19
CA ILE A 278 -11.19 1.72 3.53
C ILE A 278 -10.04 2.03 4.48
N SER A 279 -9.95 1.32 5.59
CA SER A 279 -8.82 1.40 6.51
C SER A 279 -7.97 0.14 6.37
N VAL A 280 -6.69 0.30 6.04
CA VAL A 280 -5.75 -0.83 5.92
C VAL A 280 -4.58 -0.64 6.87
N LYS A 281 -4.16 -1.72 7.53
CA LYS A 281 -2.93 -1.71 8.34
C LYS A 281 -1.76 -2.07 7.43
N LEU A 282 -0.81 -1.16 7.34
CA LEU A 282 0.39 -1.30 6.54
C LEU A 282 1.60 -1.37 7.48
N THR A 283 2.45 -2.40 7.31
CA THR A 283 3.70 -2.54 8.09
C THR A 283 4.89 -2.24 7.19
N PRO A 284 5.63 -1.13 7.42
CA PRO A 284 6.79 -0.79 6.60
C PRO A 284 7.89 -1.86 6.65
N THR A 285 8.41 -2.21 5.49
CA THR A 285 9.57 -3.11 5.30
C THR A 285 10.76 -2.40 4.66
N GLY A 286 10.57 -1.18 4.15
CA GLY A 286 11.62 -0.29 3.64
C GLY A 286 11.40 1.16 4.04
N ASP A 287 12.28 2.06 3.57
CA ASP A 287 12.35 3.46 4.03
C ASP A 287 11.19 4.35 3.53
N GLN A 288 10.50 3.93 2.45
CA GLN A 288 9.43 4.68 1.80
C GLN A 288 8.20 3.80 1.51
N PRO A 289 7.50 3.30 2.54
CA PRO A 289 6.28 2.54 2.37
C PRO A 289 5.30 3.34 1.51
N LYS A 290 4.80 2.67 0.47
CA LYS A 290 3.88 3.24 -0.50
C LYS A 290 2.65 2.37 -0.60
N LEU A 291 1.49 3.01 -0.61
CA LEU A 291 0.21 2.38 -0.90
C LEU A 291 -0.36 2.99 -2.18
N SER A 292 -0.58 2.16 -3.20
CA SER A 292 -1.20 2.55 -4.47
C SER A 292 -2.57 1.90 -4.58
N THR A 293 -3.52 2.61 -5.16
CA THR A 293 -4.87 2.10 -5.38
C THR A 293 -5.31 2.33 -6.81
N SER A 294 -6.18 1.43 -7.29
CA SER A 294 -6.82 1.53 -8.61
C SER A 294 -8.28 1.08 -8.51
N LEU A 295 -9.19 1.83 -9.10
CA LEU A 295 -10.63 1.49 -9.13
C LEU A 295 -11.28 1.96 -10.43
N SER A 296 -12.39 1.32 -10.82
CA SER A 296 -13.29 1.84 -11.86
C SER A 296 -14.21 2.90 -11.27
N ALA A 297 -14.31 4.04 -11.95
CA ALA A 297 -15.18 5.16 -11.59
C ALA A 297 -16.04 5.56 -12.78
N PRO A 298 -17.17 6.26 -12.58
CA PRO A 298 -17.97 6.78 -13.67
C PRO A 298 -17.13 7.69 -14.57
N ALA A 299 -17.26 7.52 -15.88
CA ALA A 299 -16.78 8.46 -16.87
C ALA A 299 -17.47 9.81 -16.66
N ASP A 300 -16.80 10.89 -17.05
CA ASP A 300 -17.37 12.23 -16.89
C ASP A 300 -18.63 12.40 -17.74
N ARG A 301 -18.65 11.73 -18.91
CA ARG A 301 -19.82 11.56 -19.78
C ARG A 301 -19.75 10.18 -20.44
N PRO A 302 -20.87 9.53 -20.71
CA PRO A 302 -20.90 8.19 -21.30
C PRO A 302 -20.60 8.27 -22.80
N TYR A 303 -19.97 7.23 -23.35
CA TYR A 303 -19.64 7.13 -24.78
C TYR A 303 -20.45 6.02 -25.44
N VAL A 304 -20.84 6.25 -26.69
CA VAL A 304 -21.59 5.27 -27.48
C VAL A 304 -20.64 4.37 -28.23
N GLN A 305 -21.15 3.21 -28.61
CA GLN A 305 -20.61 2.43 -29.70
C GLN A 305 -21.54 2.58 -30.90
N ASN A 306 -20.97 2.98 -32.03
CA ASN A 306 -21.70 3.17 -33.28
C ASN A 306 -21.64 1.86 -34.09
N PRO A 307 -22.78 1.38 -34.62
CA PRO A 307 -22.76 0.22 -35.50
C PRO A 307 -22.01 0.57 -36.80
N VAL A 308 -21.34 -0.43 -37.38
CA VAL A 308 -20.67 -0.27 -38.68
C VAL A 308 -21.73 -0.14 -39.79
N ASN A 309 -22.86 -0.82 -39.63
CA ASN A 309 -23.99 -0.75 -40.55
C ASN A 309 -24.99 0.35 -40.13
N THR A 310 -25.56 1.07 -41.10
CA THR A 310 -26.54 2.13 -40.84
C THR A 310 -27.91 1.58 -40.45
N GLY A 311 -28.68 2.34 -39.65
CA GLY A 311 -30.07 1.99 -39.28
C GLY A 311 -30.21 1.03 -38.10
N ILE A 312 -29.09 0.65 -37.48
CA ILE A 312 -29.04 -0.11 -36.22
C ILE A 312 -28.90 0.87 -35.06
N GLN A 313 -29.41 0.51 -33.88
CA GLN A 313 -29.29 1.32 -32.68
C GLN A 313 -27.82 1.52 -32.27
N ASN A 314 -27.50 2.71 -31.78
CA ASN A 314 -26.28 2.90 -31.00
C ASN A 314 -26.43 2.17 -29.67
N VAL A 315 -25.33 1.67 -29.14
CA VAL A 315 -25.32 0.93 -27.87
C VAL A 315 -24.32 1.48 -26.87
N VAL A 316 -24.59 1.22 -25.60
CA VAL A 316 -23.67 1.42 -24.49
C VAL A 316 -23.53 0.08 -23.76
N SER A 317 -22.30 -0.32 -23.41
CA SER A 317 -22.07 -1.56 -22.65
C SER A 317 -21.78 -1.23 -21.19
N THR A 318 -20.55 -0.83 -20.93
CA THR A 318 -19.97 -0.38 -19.66
C THR A 318 -19.20 0.92 -19.87
N GLY A 319 -19.39 1.59 -21.02
CA GLY A 319 -18.62 2.75 -21.51
C GLY A 319 -18.76 4.04 -20.70
N GLY A 320 -19.30 3.94 -19.49
CA GLY A 320 -19.31 4.96 -18.47
C GLY A 320 -18.20 4.75 -17.44
N GLU A 321 -17.06 4.13 -17.78
CA GLU A 321 -15.99 3.86 -16.83
C GLU A 321 -14.69 4.57 -17.19
N LYS A 322 -14.00 5.09 -16.17
CA LYS A 322 -12.60 5.51 -16.20
C LYS A 322 -11.86 4.88 -15.02
N THR A 323 -10.57 4.63 -15.17
CA THR A 323 -9.74 4.18 -14.05
C THR A 323 -9.29 5.38 -13.23
N LEU A 324 -9.56 5.36 -11.92
CA LEU A 324 -8.95 6.27 -10.96
C LEU A 324 -7.81 5.56 -10.24
N THR A 325 -6.68 6.24 -10.14
CA THR A 325 -5.53 5.79 -9.35
C THR A 325 -5.22 6.81 -8.27
N ALA A 326 -4.92 6.35 -7.06
CA ALA A 326 -4.39 7.20 -6.00
C ALA A 326 -3.18 6.54 -5.36
N GLN A 327 -2.31 7.35 -4.76
CA GLN A 327 -1.16 6.84 -4.05
C GLN A 327 -0.88 7.71 -2.82
N GLY A 328 -0.40 7.06 -1.77
CA GLY A 328 0.17 7.72 -0.62
C GLY A 328 1.55 7.14 -0.37
N VAL A 329 2.46 8.00 0.10
CA VAL A 329 3.81 7.62 0.52
C VAL A 329 4.02 8.19 1.91
N ALA A 330 4.62 7.41 2.80
CA ALA A 330 5.12 7.89 4.07
C ALA A 330 6.62 7.68 4.13
N ALA A 331 7.31 8.54 4.88
CA ALA A 331 8.70 8.32 5.21
C ALA A 331 8.78 7.52 6.51
N VAL A 332 9.64 6.50 6.55
CA VAL A 332 10.02 5.86 7.80
C VAL A 332 11.02 6.76 8.53
N ALA A 333 10.80 6.96 9.82
CA ALA A 333 11.71 7.68 10.67
C ALA A 333 13.07 6.98 10.69
N LYS A 334 14.10 7.73 10.31
CA LYS A 334 15.47 7.22 10.31
C LYS A 334 15.91 6.86 11.73
N PRO A 335 16.68 5.78 11.89
CA PRO A 335 17.21 5.42 13.20
C PRO A 335 18.09 6.53 13.74
N GLY A 336 18.05 6.71 15.05
CA GLY A 336 18.97 7.60 15.74
C GLY A 336 20.18 6.85 16.32
N GLU A 337 21.13 7.63 16.81
CA GLU A 337 22.33 7.14 17.48
C GLU A 337 22.54 7.91 18.79
N VAL A 338 23.02 7.23 19.83
CA VAL A 338 23.48 7.86 21.06
C VAL A 338 25.00 7.75 21.14
N GLN A 339 25.66 8.89 21.25
CA GLN A 339 27.09 8.98 21.51
C GLN A 339 27.30 9.38 22.97
N VAL A 340 27.93 8.49 23.73
CA VAL A 340 28.23 8.73 25.13
C VAL A 340 29.71 8.99 25.31
N THR A 341 30.05 10.04 26.05
CA THR A 341 31.43 10.31 26.48
C THR A 341 31.52 10.31 28.00
N LYS A 342 32.46 9.54 28.54
CA LYS A 342 32.81 9.55 29.96
C LYS A 342 34.10 10.35 30.16
N LYS A 343 34.06 11.35 31.05
CA LYS A 343 35.19 12.26 31.28
C LYS A 343 35.63 12.29 32.73
N ASP A 344 36.93 12.50 32.94
CA ASP A 344 37.48 12.82 34.24
C ASP A 344 37.11 14.25 34.64
N ALA A 345 36.53 14.40 35.83
CA ALA A 345 36.00 15.69 36.30
C ALA A 345 37.09 16.75 36.54
N LYS A 346 38.35 16.34 36.74
CA LYS A 346 39.49 17.25 37.01
C LYS A 346 40.23 17.64 35.73
N THR A 347 40.41 16.71 34.80
CA THR A 347 41.27 16.84 33.61
C THR A 347 40.49 16.98 32.31
N GLY A 348 39.21 16.63 32.29
CA GLY A 348 38.36 16.60 31.09
C GLY A 348 38.72 15.50 30.09
N LYS A 349 39.72 14.65 30.39
CA LYS A 349 40.14 13.54 29.53
C LYS A 349 39.10 12.42 29.53
N GLY A 350 39.06 11.66 28.43
CA GLY A 350 38.21 10.49 28.30
C GLY A 350 38.57 9.39 29.31
N ILE A 351 37.57 8.72 29.86
CA ILE A 351 37.76 7.56 30.73
C ILE A 351 37.22 6.31 30.02
N GLY A 352 38.11 5.39 29.67
CA GLY A 352 37.74 4.07 29.16
C GLY A 352 37.41 3.07 30.27
N GLY A 353 36.70 2.00 29.93
CA GLY A 353 36.38 0.90 30.84
C GLY A 353 35.16 1.12 31.74
N ALA A 354 34.52 2.29 31.69
CA ALA A 354 33.26 2.50 32.40
C ALA A 354 32.14 1.69 31.74
N ALA A 355 31.37 0.96 32.55
CA ALA A 355 30.22 0.19 32.10
C ALA A 355 28.95 1.03 32.22
N LEU A 356 28.26 1.23 31.10
CA LEU A 356 27.14 2.15 30.95
C LEU A 356 25.92 1.40 30.41
N ARG A 357 24.81 1.47 31.13
CA ARG A 357 23.53 0.88 30.72
C ARG A 357 22.70 1.87 29.93
N ILE A 358 22.16 1.44 28.79
CA ILE A 358 21.33 2.26 27.91
C ILE A 358 19.86 1.98 28.21
N THR A 359 19.11 3.01 28.58
CA THR A 359 17.74 2.90 29.10
C THR A 359 16.82 3.93 28.45
N GLY A 360 15.51 3.73 28.59
CA GLY A 360 14.50 4.76 28.29
C GLY A 360 14.45 5.85 29.37
N ALA A 361 13.46 6.74 29.28
CA ALA A 361 13.28 7.89 30.17
C ALA A 361 13.22 7.56 31.67
N ASP A 362 12.76 6.35 32.03
CA ASP A 362 12.59 5.91 33.42
C ASP A 362 13.90 5.43 34.08
N LYS A 363 15.01 5.39 33.32
CA LYS A 363 16.33 4.90 33.74
C LYS A 363 16.37 3.42 34.12
N LYS A 364 15.35 2.65 33.74
CA LYS A 364 15.15 1.24 34.16
C LYS A 364 14.81 0.34 32.98
N THR A 365 13.85 0.72 32.17
CA THR A 365 13.47 -0.03 30.96
C THR A 365 14.51 0.20 29.87
N ALA A 366 14.67 -0.79 28.99
CA ALA A 366 15.61 -0.68 27.88
C ALA A 366 15.14 0.37 26.88
N ALA A 367 16.09 1.11 26.29
CA ALA A 367 15.80 1.91 25.10
C ALA A 367 15.30 0.99 23.97
N THR A 368 14.55 1.53 23.01
CA THR A 368 13.96 0.73 21.92
C THR A 368 14.87 0.78 20.68
N GLY A 369 15.13 -0.37 20.07
CA GLY A 369 15.78 -0.47 18.76
C GLY A 369 14.87 -0.03 17.61
N GLN A 370 15.43 0.24 16.44
CA GLN A 370 14.65 0.67 15.26
C GLN A 370 13.59 -0.36 14.83
N ASP A 371 13.78 -1.63 15.17
CA ASP A 371 12.82 -2.72 14.92
C ASP A 371 11.64 -2.76 15.91
N GLY A 372 11.55 -1.77 16.80
CA GLY A 372 10.52 -1.66 17.82
C GLY A 372 10.75 -2.56 19.05
N LYS A 373 11.87 -3.30 19.12
CA LYS A 373 12.15 -4.20 20.24
C LYS A 373 12.98 -3.53 21.33
N PRO A 374 12.84 -3.94 22.60
CA PRO A 374 13.72 -3.48 23.67
C PRO A 374 15.19 -3.85 23.40
N LEU A 375 16.10 -2.91 23.60
CA LEU A 375 17.54 -3.10 23.46
C LEU A 375 18.10 -3.79 24.71
N THR A 376 17.89 -5.09 24.80
CA THR A 376 18.30 -5.92 25.94
C THR A 376 19.60 -6.67 25.67
N GLY A 377 20.37 -6.90 26.74
CA GLY A 377 21.51 -7.80 26.75
C GLY A 377 21.10 -9.27 26.88
N PRO A 378 22.08 -10.20 26.86
CA PRO A 378 21.84 -11.64 27.03
C PRO A 378 21.17 -12.02 28.37
N ASP A 379 21.27 -11.13 29.37
CA ASP A 379 20.66 -11.26 30.69
C ASP A 379 19.20 -10.78 30.75
N GLY A 380 18.64 -10.33 29.61
CA GLY A 380 17.29 -9.77 29.52
C GLY A 380 17.16 -8.38 30.14
N GLN A 381 18.25 -7.79 30.65
CA GLN A 381 18.29 -6.42 31.18
C GLN A 381 18.64 -5.44 30.07
N PRO A 382 18.49 -4.12 30.26
CA PRO A 382 18.93 -3.15 29.27
C PRO A 382 20.43 -3.30 28.95
N VAL A 383 20.78 -3.16 27.67
CA VAL A 383 22.14 -3.38 27.19
C VAL A 383 23.16 -2.56 27.97
N VAL A 384 24.29 -3.18 28.29
CA VAL A 384 25.44 -2.53 28.91
C VAL A 384 26.53 -2.41 27.86
N VAL A 385 27.03 -1.19 27.67
CA VAL A 385 28.15 -0.87 26.78
C VAL A 385 29.34 -0.39 27.60
N THR A 386 30.55 -0.63 27.09
CA THR A 386 31.78 -0.20 27.76
C THR A 386 32.44 0.90 26.97
N THR A 387 32.86 1.96 27.66
CA THR A 387 33.58 3.08 27.04
C THR A 387 34.96 2.66 26.55
N SER A 388 35.33 3.12 25.35
CA SER A 388 36.65 2.86 24.77
C SER A 388 37.72 3.80 25.34
N GLY A 389 38.97 3.32 25.39
CA GLY A 389 40.16 3.91 26.04
C GLY A 389 40.27 5.45 26.09
N ASP A 390 41.23 6.03 25.37
CA ASP A 390 41.66 7.43 25.57
C ASP A 390 40.57 8.49 25.29
N THR A 391 39.52 8.12 24.55
CA THR A 391 38.40 9.00 24.22
C THR A 391 37.28 8.97 25.25
N GLY A 392 37.19 7.91 26.07
CA GLY A 392 36.05 7.64 26.94
C GLY A 392 34.73 7.50 26.19
N GLY A 393 34.79 7.27 24.87
CA GLY A 393 33.64 7.30 23.98
C GLY A 393 33.03 5.93 23.74
N VAL A 394 31.70 5.88 23.58
CA VAL A 394 30.98 4.73 23.04
C VAL A 394 29.76 5.21 22.27
N THR A 395 29.43 4.49 21.20
CA THR A 395 28.32 4.82 20.29
C THR A 395 27.34 3.66 20.24
N VAL A 396 26.05 3.98 20.30
CA VAL A 396 24.93 3.03 20.21
C VAL A 396 23.99 3.49 19.11
N GLY A 397 24.07 2.86 17.94
CA GLY A 397 23.24 3.16 16.77
C GLY A 397 21.97 2.32 16.66
N ASN A 398 21.23 2.51 15.56
CA ASN A 398 20.01 1.77 15.23
C ASN A 398 18.92 1.85 16.30
N LEU A 399 18.81 3.00 16.95
CA LEU A 399 17.79 3.27 17.97
C LEU A 399 16.52 3.80 17.31
N LEU A 400 15.37 3.44 17.88
CA LEU A 400 14.09 4.07 17.53
C LEU A 400 14.20 5.58 17.75
N ALA A 401 13.58 6.37 16.89
CA ALA A 401 13.54 7.81 17.08
C ALA A 401 12.23 8.36 16.50
N PRO A 402 11.54 9.29 17.19
CA PRO A 402 11.97 9.93 18.43
C PRO A 402 11.82 9.04 19.68
N GLN A 403 12.76 9.16 20.62
CA GLN A 403 12.63 8.60 21.98
C GLN A 403 13.53 9.34 22.96
N ASP A 404 13.24 9.26 24.25
CA ASP A 404 14.16 9.70 25.31
C ASP A 404 15.09 8.56 25.70
N VAL A 405 16.39 8.84 25.70
CA VAL A 405 17.43 7.88 26.09
C VAL A 405 18.17 8.38 27.31
N CYS A 406 18.30 7.50 28.30
CA CYS A 406 19.11 7.72 29.49
C CYS A 406 20.28 6.73 29.52
N VAL A 407 21.42 7.21 29.99
CA VAL A 407 22.59 6.39 30.27
C VAL A 407 22.82 6.35 31.76
N VAL A 408 22.97 5.15 32.31
CA VAL A 408 23.17 4.90 33.74
C VAL A 408 24.48 4.15 33.93
N GLU A 409 25.39 4.68 34.74
CA GLU A 409 26.63 3.99 35.07
C GLU A 409 26.35 2.80 35.98
N VAL A 410 26.77 1.60 35.58
CA VAL A 410 26.53 0.38 36.36
C VAL A 410 27.74 -0.05 37.17
N ASN A 411 28.93 0.35 36.72
CA ASN A 411 30.16 0.13 37.46
C ASN A 411 31.17 1.22 37.12
N ALA A 412 31.84 1.74 38.15
CA ALA A 412 32.91 2.70 37.97
C ALA A 412 34.14 2.03 37.34
N PRO A 413 34.86 2.72 36.44
CA PRO A 413 36.15 2.25 35.96
C PRO A 413 37.21 2.30 37.08
N PRO A 414 38.29 1.50 36.97
CA PRO A 414 39.38 1.51 37.93
C PRO A 414 39.93 2.91 38.23
N GLY A 415 40.01 3.28 39.51
CA GLY A 415 40.50 4.59 39.96
C GLY A 415 39.42 5.67 40.14
N TYR A 416 38.14 5.32 40.04
CA TYR A 416 36.99 6.24 40.19
C TYR A 416 35.89 5.70 41.13
N GLU A 417 36.15 4.61 41.84
CA GLU A 417 35.19 3.87 42.65
C GLU A 417 34.72 4.64 43.88
N ASN A 418 35.55 5.53 44.44
CA ASN A 418 35.23 6.25 45.68
C ASN A 418 34.01 7.17 45.54
N ALA A 419 33.72 7.65 44.32
CA ALA A 419 32.62 8.57 44.05
C ALA A 419 31.36 7.87 43.53
N PHE A 420 31.39 6.55 43.35
CA PHE A 420 30.29 5.78 42.79
C PHE A 420 29.35 5.24 43.87
N ASP A 421 28.07 5.64 43.81
CA ASP A 421 27.01 5.07 44.65
C ASP A 421 26.13 4.14 43.80
N PRO A 422 26.17 2.81 44.00
CA PRO A 422 25.32 1.89 43.25
C PRO A 422 23.81 2.08 43.51
N LYS A 423 23.42 2.74 44.61
CA LYS A 423 22.01 3.07 44.90
C LYS A 423 21.56 4.34 44.20
N ASN A 424 22.49 5.23 43.85
CA ASN A 424 22.24 6.48 43.14
C ASN A 424 23.27 6.65 42.01
N PRO A 425 23.27 5.74 41.01
CA PRO A 425 24.29 5.74 39.99
C PRO A 425 24.26 7.03 39.16
N PRO A 426 25.44 7.56 38.76
CA PRO A 426 25.51 8.66 37.81
C PRO A 426 24.70 8.37 36.56
N SER A 427 23.86 9.33 36.14
CA SER A 427 23.02 9.19 34.96
C SER A 427 22.81 10.51 34.23
N VAL A 428 22.58 10.43 32.93
CA VAL A 428 22.26 11.57 32.06
C VAL A 428 21.25 11.13 31.01
N CYS A 429 20.35 12.03 30.62
CA CYS A 429 19.28 11.73 29.68
C CYS A 429 19.18 12.83 28.61
N GLY A 430 18.59 12.49 27.47
CA GLY A 430 18.20 13.46 26.46
C GLY A 430 17.26 12.86 25.41
N SER A 431 16.69 13.72 24.57
CA SER A 431 15.75 13.32 23.52
C SER A 431 16.49 13.06 22.20
N LEU A 432 16.38 11.83 21.70
CA LEU A 432 16.91 11.41 20.42
C LEU A 432 15.92 11.77 19.30
N LYS A 433 16.40 12.50 18.30
CA LYS A 433 15.61 12.89 17.11
C LYS A 433 15.79 11.88 15.96
N PRO A 434 14.81 11.71 15.06
CA PRO A 434 14.94 10.87 13.87
C PRO A 434 16.20 11.20 13.05
N GLY A 435 17.02 10.18 12.76
CA GLY A 435 18.28 10.32 12.03
C GLY A 435 19.38 11.14 12.73
N GLY A 436 19.16 11.54 13.99
CA GLY A 436 20.08 12.38 14.74
C GLY A 436 21.05 11.60 15.63
N THR A 437 22.10 12.28 16.08
CA THR A 437 23.00 11.80 17.12
C THR A 437 22.72 12.55 18.42
N LEU A 438 22.35 11.83 19.47
CA LEU A 438 22.22 12.36 20.83
C LEU A 438 23.58 12.23 21.55
N ALA A 439 24.25 13.36 21.77
CA ALA A 439 25.49 13.40 22.53
C ALA A 439 25.21 13.54 24.03
N LEU A 440 25.66 12.55 24.81
CA LEU A 440 25.53 12.52 26.27
C LEU A 440 26.91 12.49 26.92
N SER A 441 27.11 13.28 27.97
CA SER A 441 28.38 13.32 28.70
C SER A 441 28.14 13.00 30.17
N LEU A 442 28.90 12.04 30.69
CA LEU A 442 28.99 11.76 32.12
C LEU A 442 30.40 12.12 32.61
N VAL A 443 30.51 12.52 33.87
CA VAL A 443 31.79 12.79 34.52
C VAL A 443 32.00 11.84 35.70
N ASN A 444 33.25 11.49 36.01
CA ASN A 444 33.62 10.83 37.27
C ASN A 444 34.72 11.60 37.98
N THR A 445 34.67 11.61 39.30
CA THR A 445 35.72 12.17 40.15
C THR A 445 36.74 11.07 40.44
N PRO A 446 38.03 11.25 40.13
CA PRO A 446 39.06 10.26 40.41
C PRO A 446 39.24 10.09 41.92
N ASN A 447 39.62 8.88 42.35
CA ASN A 447 39.90 8.56 43.74
C ASN A 447 40.96 9.49 44.32
N GLU A 448 40.77 9.92 45.56
CA GLU A 448 41.80 10.62 46.30
C GLU A 448 42.89 9.64 46.73
N VAL A 449 44.13 9.89 46.30
CA VAL A 449 45.30 9.18 46.79
C VAL A 449 45.80 9.94 48.02
N PRO A 450 45.89 9.32 49.21
CA PRO A 450 46.43 9.99 50.40
C PRO A 450 47.88 10.42 50.14
N HIS A 451 48.13 11.73 50.15
CA HIS A 451 49.48 12.29 49.93
C HIS A 451 50.37 12.27 51.18
N ALA A 452 49.85 11.81 52.33
CA ALA A 452 50.60 11.72 53.58
C ALA A 452 50.73 10.24 53.99
N ILE A 453 51.87 9.64 53.65
CA ILE A 453 52.43 8.58 54.51
C ILE A 453 53.12 9.32 55.65
N PRO A 454 52.71 9.19 56.92
CA PRO A 454 53.49 9.69 58.03
C PRO A 454 54.79 8.88 58.05
N ALA A 455 55.87 9.45 57.52
CA ALA A 455 57.20 8.94 57.77
C ALA A 455 57.46 9.19 59.26
N GLY A 456 57.37 8.15 60.08
CA GLY A 456 57.89 8.19 61.44
C GLY A 456 59.40 8.41 61.38
N ASP A 457 59.90 9.38 62.15
CA ASP A 457 61.32 9.65 62.40
C ASP A 457 62.00 8.50 63.16
N GLN A 458 62.17 7.37 62.48
CA GLN A 458 63.07 6.29 62.91
C GLN A 458 64.14 6.11 61.83
N PRO A 459 65.44 6.04 62.18
CA PRO A 459 66.51 5.93 61.20
C PRO A 459 66.31 4.64 60.39
N VAL A 460 66.07 4.81 59.09
CA VAL A 460 65.92 3.71 58.15
C VAL A 460 67.29 3.04 58.02
N ALA A 461 67.43 1.83 58.56
CA ALA A 461 68.54 0.96 58.20
C ALA A 461 68.45 0.67 56.70
N MET A 462 69.27 1.36 55.90
CA MET A 462 69.37 1.08 54.46
C MET A 462 70.05 -0.28 54.27
N ALA A 463 69.25 -1.34 54.16
CA ALA A 463 69.70 -2.58 53.56
C ALA A 463 69.86 -2.34 52.05
N LYS A 464 71.09 -2.08 51.59
CA LYS A 464 71.44 -2.16 50.17
C LYS A 464 71.39 -3.62 49.75
N GLY A 465 70.24 -4.06 49.26
CA GLY A 465 70.14 -5.31 48.50
C GLY A 465 70.66 -5.07 47.08
N ALA A 466 71.86 -5.56 46.78
CA ALA A 466 72.29 -5.74 45.39
C ALA A 466 71.50 -6.92 44.82
N VAL A 467 70.60 -6.65 43.87
CA VAL A 467 69.93 -7.70 43.09
C VAL A 467 70.83 -8.07 41.92
N ASP A 468 71.64 -9.11 42.10
CA ASP A 468 72.30 -9.77 40.97
C ASP A 468 71.25 -10.57 40.20
N THR A 469 70.95 -10.12 38.99
CA THR A 469 70.07 -10.84 38.07
C THR A 469 70.86 -12.00 37.47
N SER A 470 70.88 -13.15 38.15
CA SER A 470 71.46 -14.36 37.57
C SER A 470 70.38 -15.14 36.80
N TYR A 471 70.57 -15.28 35.50
CA TYR A 471 69.76 -16.18 34.69
C TYR A 471 70.20 -17.61 34.99
N SER A 472 69.29 -18.42 35.52
CA SER A 472 69.48 -19.86 35.68
C SER A 472 69.66 -20.49 34.29
N THR A 473 70.90 -20.81 33.92
CA THR A 473 71.26 -21.58 32.72
C THR A 473 70.48 -22.90 32.61
N PRO A 474 70.17 -23.64 33.71
CA PRO A 474 69.28 -24.79 33.65
C PRO A 474 67.83 -24.44 33.25
N GLY A 475 67.32 -23.26 33.64
CA GLY A 475 65.96 -22.81 33.33
C GLY A 475 65.75 -22.51 31.85
N LEU A 476 66.76 -21.94 31.19
CA LEU A 476 66.73 -21.71 29.74
C LEU A 476 66.83 -23.01 28.93
N LEU A 477 67.57 -24.00 29.42
CA LEU A 477 67.60 -25.35 28.82
C LEU A 477 66.26 -26.07 28.97
N GLY A 478 65.55 -25.89 30.09
CA GLY A 478 64.22 -26.46 30.30
C GLY A 478 63.16 -25.94 29.30
N LEU A 479 63.19 -24.64 28.99
CA LEU A 479 62.29 -24.04 28.00
C LEU A 479 62.57 -24.52 26.56
N ALA A 480 63.85 -24.68 26.20
CA ALA A 480 64.23 -25.23 24.90
C ALA A 480 63.79 -26.70 24.74
N ALA A 481 63.90 -27.51 25.79
CA ALA A 481 63.44 -28.90 25.79
C ALA A 481 61.91 -29.01 25.63
N LEU A 482 61.15 -28.13 26.29
CA LEU A 482 59.68 -28.08 26.17
C LEU A 482 59.22 -27.67 24.76
N ALA A 483 59.91 -26.71 24.13
CA ALA A 483 59.61 -26.30 22.77
C ALA A 483 59.86 -27.44 21.75
N LEU A 484 60.94 -28.21 21.92
CA LEU A 484 61.23 -29.38 21.07
C LEU A 484 60.19 -30.50 21.25
N LEU A 485 59.74 -30.75 22.48
CA LEU A 485 58.71 -31.75 22.79
C LEU A 485 57.34 -31.37 22.19
N GLY A 486 56.95 -30.11 22.28
CA GLY A 486 55.73 -29.61 21.63
C GLY A 486 55.77 -29.75 20.11
N SER A 487 56.92 -29.44 19.50
CA SER A 487 57.13 -29.55 18.05
C SER A 487 57.04 -31.00 17.55
N ALA A 488 57.59 -31.96 18.31
CA ALA A 488 57.55 -33.38 17.99
C ALA A 488 56.12 -33.97 18.06
N LEU A 489 55.32 -33.54 19.04
CA LEU A 489 53.93 -34.00 19.21
C LEU A 489 53.01 -33.49 18.08
N VAL A 490 53.19 -32.24 17.64
CA VAL A 490 52.44 -31.69 16.50
C VAL A 490 52.83 -32.39 15.19
N GLY A 491 54.12 -32.69 14.99
CA GLY A 491 54.58 -33.46 13.84
C GLY A 491 54.04 -34.89 13.79
N PHE A 492 53.94 -35.56 14.94
CA PHE A 492 53.37 -36.91 15.03
C PHE A 492 51.85 -36.93 14.77
N ALA A 493 51.12 -35.92 15.26
CA ALA A 493 49.70 -35.75 14.98
C ALA A 493 49.43 -35.46 13.49
N ALA A 494 50.22 -34.59 12.85
CA ALA A 494 50.11 -34.29 11.42
C ALA A 494 50.38 -35.52 10.53
N ARG A 495 51.38 -36.35 10.88
CA ARG A 495 51.71 -37.57 10.14
C ARG A 495 50.65 -38.67 10.24
N ARG A 496 49.86 -38.68 11.31
CA ARG A 496 48.73 -39.63 11.48
C ARG A 496 47.49 -39.18 10.70
N ALA A 497 47.32 -37.88 10.48
CA ALA A 497 46.22 -37.32 9.69
C ALA A 497 46.41 -37.50 8.17
N SER A 498 47.65 -37.61 7.68
CA SER A 498 47.95 -37.78 6.24
C SER A 498 47.96 -39.25 5.76
N ARG A 499 47.48 -40.20 6.58
CA ARG A 499 47.37 -41.64 6.24
C ARG A 499 45.94 -42.18 6.43
N ARG A 500 44.93 -41.32 6.37
CA ARG A 500 43.51 -41.70 6.24
C ARG A 500 42.95 -41.17 4.94
#